data_AF-A0A6L7W9C7-F1
#
_entry.id   AF-A0A6L7W9C7-F1
#
_cell.length_a   1.000
_cell.length_b   1.000
_cell.length_c   1.000
_cell.angle_alpha   90.00
_cell.angle_beta   90.00
_cell.angle_gamma   90.00
#
_symmetry.space_group_name_H-M   'P 1'
#
loop_
_entity.id
_entity.type
_entity.pdbx_description
1 polymer ?
#
loop_
_entity_poly.entity_id
_entity_poly.type
_entity_poly.pdbx_seq_one_letter_code
_entity_poly.pdbx_strand_id
1 'polypeptide(L)'
;MEAFIILTILIIVFLVIGGRWAKNFFGCCCHECGTKMQPFEKLPDSDKSDILDYFRRFEDREPDVEGIFACGHCLLVYDDFSGEKRTMDGDERSFCKVCNSAGVSYIGPMSSGDMEKFQERNKHLIEQIECLRCKRNPMGIWDCVPCDTDIKVTACRRCYSIYAQMPVNGSRYRFQVQLSDNTIIKESPDSKWGVFEFE
;
A
#
# COMPACT_ATOMS: atom_id res chain seq x y z
N MET A 1 40.71 -2.59 -15.38
CA MET A 1 39.67 -1.90 -14.60
C MET A 1 38.32 -1.94 -15.32
N GLU A 2 38.24 -1.56 -16.58
CA GLU A 2 36.98 -1.53 -17.37
C GLU A 2 36.25 -2.89 -17.43
N ALA A 3 36.95 -4.00 -17.69
CA ALA A 3 36.33 -5.33 -17.76
C ALA A 3 35.70 -5.78 -16.43
N PHE A 4 36.25 -5.34 -15.29
CA PHE A 4 35.71 -5.67 -13.96
C PHE A 4 34.44 -4.87 -13.65
N ILE A 5 34.39 -3.61 -14.10
CA ILE A 5 33.21 -2.74 -13.99
C ILE A 5 32.07 -3.31 -14.84
N ILE A 6 32.34 -3.66 -16.10
CA ILE A 6 31.32 -4.23 -17.01
C ILE A 6 30.76 -5.54 -16.46
N LEU A 7 31.61 -6.44 -15.95
CA LEU A 7 31.16 -7.70 -15.37
C LEU A 7 30.31 -7.49 -14.12
N THR A 8 30.67 -6.53 -13.27
CA THR A 8 29.91 -6.19 -12.05
C THR A 8 28.53 -5.64 -12.40
N ILE A 9 28.46 -4.74 -13.40
CA ILE A 9 27.19 -4.20 -13.89
C ILE A 9 26.31 -5.32 -14.45
N LEU A 10 26.86 -6.22 -15.26
CA LEU A 10 26.09 -7.35 -15.83
C LEU A 10 25.56 -8.29 -14.75
N ILE A 11 26.34 -8.58 -13.70
CA ILE A 11 25.87 -9.41 -12.58
C ILE A 11 24.75 -8.71 -11.82
N ILE A 12 24.87 -7.40 -11.55
CA ILE A 12 23.81 -6.62 -10.90
C ILE A 12 22.55 -6.62 -11.76
N VAL A 13 22.66 -6.34 -13.06
CA VAL A 13 21.53 -6.37 -14.00
C VAL A 13 20.89 -7.75 -14.02
N PHE A 14 21.66 -8.83 -14.07
CA PHE A 14 21.14 -10.19 -14.09
C PHE A 14 20.48 -10.59 -12.77
N LEU A 15 21.02 -10.18 -11.62
CA LEU A 15 20.41 -10.41 -10.31
C LEU A 15 19.14 -9.58 -10.10
N VAL A 16 19.11 -8.35 -10.61
CA VAL A 16 17.93 -7.46 -10.53
C VAL A 16 16.82 -7.97 -11.44
N ILE A 17 17.13 -8.29 -12.69
CA ILE A 17 16.17 -8.86 -13.65
C ILE A 17 15.72 -10.25 -13.17
N GLY A 18 16.66 -11.11 -12.79
CA GLY A 18 16.37 -12.46 -12.28
C GLY A 18 15.56 -12.44 -10.98
N GLY A 19 15.87 -11.53 -10.06
CA GLY A 19 15.11 -11.32 -8.83
C GLY A 19 13.69 -10.78 -9.08
N ARG A 20 13.52 -9.90 -10.07
CA ARG A 20 12.21 -9.38 -10.50
C ARG A 20 11.36 -10.45 -11.15
N TRP A 21 11.93 -11.23 -12.07
CA TRP A 21 11.27 -12.38 -12.67
C TRP A 21 10.90 -13.41 -11.60
N ALA A 22 11.80 -13.71 -10.67
CA ALA A 22 11.52 -14.60 -9.55
C ALA A 22 10.37 -14.08 -8.67
N LYS A 23 10.30 -12.79 -8.34
CA LYS A 23 9.19 -12.24 -7.53
C LYS A 23 7.84 -12.33 -8.26
N ASN A 24 7.80 -12.02 -9.55
CA ASN A 24 6.59 -12.15 -10.37
C ASN A 24 6.17 -13.62 -10.55
N PHE A 25 7.13 -14.55 -10.55
CA PHE A 25 6.85 -15.97 -10.70
C PHE A 25 6.46 -16.67 -9.38
N PHE A 26 7.19 -16.37 -8.30
CA PHE A 26 7.08 -17.02 -7.00
C PHE A 26 6.15 -16.30 -6.02
N GLY A 27 5.61 -15.12 -6.35
CA GLY A 27 4.71 -14.38 -5.47
C GLY A 27 5.40 -13.92 -4.17
N CYS A 28 4.65 -13.20 -3.33
CA CYS A 28 5.15 -12.62 -2.09
C CYS A 28 4.30 -13.03 -0.90
N CYS A 29 4.83 -12.98 0.32
CA CYS A 29 4.02 -13.20 1.51
C CYS A 29 3.19 -11.95 1.82
N CYS A 30 1.90 -12.15 2.09
CA CYS A 30 1.01 -11.11 2.59
C CYS A 30 1.51 -10.63 3.95
N HIS A 31 1.65 -9.32 4.14
CA HIS A 31 2.11 -8.78 5.42
C HIS A 31 1.16 -9.09 6.59
N GLU A 32 -0.13 -9.28 6.30
CA GLU A 32 -1.15 -9.43 7.33
C GLU A 32 -1.26 -10.87 7.84
N CYS A 33 -1.16 -11.86 6.94
CA CYS A 33 -1.33 -13.27 7.32
C CYS A 33 -0.16 -14.19 6.95
N GLY A 34 0.92 -13.65 6.37
CA GLY A 34 2.09 -14.41 5.94
C GLY A 34 1.87 -15.35 4.74
N THR A 35 0.62 -15.53 4.30
CA THR A 35 0.29 -16.43 3.18
C THR A 35 0.72 -15.81 1.85
N LYS A 36 1.10 -16.66 0.90
CA LYS A 36 1.50 -16.25 -0.43
C LYS A 36 0.36 -15.53 -1.18
N MET A 37 0.68 -14.36 -1.71
CA MET A 37 -0.16 -13.58 -2.61
C MET A 37 0.03 -14.04 -4.05
N GLN A 38 -1.03 -13.88 -4.82
CA GLN A 38 -1.08 -14.20 -6.23
C GLN A 38 -1.05 -12.91 -7.04
N PRO A 39 -0.25 -12.83 -8.12
CA PRO A 39 -0.32 -11.72 -9.04
C PRO A 39 -1.69 -11.69 -9.73
N PHE A 40 -2.16 -10.49 -10.08
CA PHE A 40 -3.48 -10.27 -10.70
C PHE A 40 -3.77 -11.20 -11.88
N GLU A 41 -2.80 -11.39 -12.77
CA GLU A 41 -2.94 -12.25 -13.95
C GLU A 41 -3.32 -13.70 -13.63
N LYS A 42 -2.89 -14.21 -12.48
CA LYS A 42 -3.14 -15.59 -12.03
C LYS A 42 -4.45 -15.75 -11.25
N LEU A 43 -5.17 -14.66 -11.00
CA LEU A 43 -6.47 -14.71 -10.33
C LEU A 43 -7.57 -15.23 -11.28
N PRO A 44 -8.63 -15.85 -10.73
CA PRO A 44 -9.87 -16.13 -11.48
C PRO A 44 -10.47 -14.87 -12.11
N ASP A 45 -11.15 -15.01 -13.24
CA ASP A 45 -11.74 -13.85 -13.96
C ASP A 45 -12.80 -13.11 -13.13
N SER A 46 -13.54 -13.81 -12.29
CA SER A 46 -14.48 -13.19 -11.35
C SER A 46 -13.77 -12.28 -10.35
N ASP A 47 -12.60 -12.69 -9.86
CA ASP A 47 -11.82 -11.93 -8.88
C ASP A 47 -11.15 -10.74 -9.54
N LYS A 48 -10.63 -10.92 -10.76
CA LYS A 48 -10.13 -9.82 -11.59
C LYS A 48 -11.18 -8.75 -11.80
N SER A 49 -12.41 -9.16 -12.14
CA SER A 49 -13.52 -8.23 -12.36
C SER A 49 -13.89 -7.48 -11.08
N ASP A 50 -13.98 -8.17 -9.93
CA ASP A 50 -14.32 -7.54 -8.64
C ASP A 50 -13.26 -6.50 -8.22
N ILE A 51 -11.98 -6.86 -8.36
CA ILE A 51 -10.85 -5.98 -8.06
C ILE A 51 -10.84 -4.75 -8.99
N LEU A 52 -11.03 -4.94 -10.30
CA LEU A 52 -11.06 -3.81 -11.25
C LEU A 52 -12.29 -2.91 -11.04
N ASP A 53 -13.44 -3.49 -10.71
CA ASP A 53 -14.65 -2.74 -10.41
C ASP A 53 -14.46 -1.84 -9.18
N TYR A 54 -13.68 -2.28 -8.19
CA TYR A 54 -13.30 -1.41 -7.07
C TYR A 54 -12.59 -0.14 -7.56
N PHE A 55 -11.49 -0.28 -8.31
CA PHE A 55 -10.68 0.86 -8.76
C PHE A 55 -11.46 1.81 -9.66
N ARG A 56 -12.26 1.28 -10.59
CA ARG A 56 -13.04 2.09 -11.53
C ARG A 56 -14.18 2.84 -10.85
N ARG A 57 -14.91 2.17 -9.95
CA ARG A 57 -16.14 2.76 -9.36
C ARG A 57 -15.85 3.63 -8.14
N PHE A 58 -14.86 3.25 -7.33
CA PHE A 58 -14.61 3.92 -6.05
C PHE A 58 -13.36 4.80 -6.06
N GLU A 59 -12.37 4.51 -6.90
CA GLU A 59 -11.17 5.34 -7.05
C GLU A 59 -11.15 6.18 -8.34
N ASP A 60 -12.15 6.05 -9.23
CA ASP A 60 -12.24 6.74 -10.54
C ASP A 60 -10.94 6.68 -11.36
N ARG A 61 -10.31 5.50 -11.36
CA ARG A 61 -9.04 5.27 -12.06
C ARG A 61 -8.97 3.88 -12.70
N GLU A 62 -8.09 3.77 -13.69
CA GLU A 62 -7.66 2.48 -14.22
C GLU A 62 -6.33 2.12 -13.56
N PRO A 63 -6.23 1.01 -12.82
CA PRO A 63 -5.01 0.63 -12.12
C PRO A 63 -4.00 -0.02 -13.07
N ASP A 64 -2.71 0.07 -12.73
CA ASP A 64 -1.71 -0.80 -13.34
C ASP A 64 -1.84 -2.23 -12.78
N VAL A 65 -2.38 -3.13 -13.62
CA VAL A 65 -2.62 -4.54 -13.27
C VAL A 65 -1.34 -5.33 -13.00
N GLU A 66 -0.19 -4.90 -13.53
CA GLU A 66 1.10 -5.53 -13.21
C GLU A 66 1.56 -5.22 -11.78
N GLY A 67 1.02 -4.15 -11.21
CA GLY A 67 1.22 -3.74 -9.82
C GLY A 67 0.31 -4.47 -8.83
N ILE A 68 -0.72 -5.19 -9.30
CA ILE A 68 -1.75 -5.75 -8.41
C ILE A 68 -1.42 -7.19 -7.97
N PHE A 69 -1.54 -7.42 -6.66
CA PHE A 69 -1.43 -8.74 -6.03
C PHE A 69 -2.57 -8.93 -5.03
N ALA A 70 -3.09 -10.15 -4.91
CA ALA A 70 -4.13 -10.45 -3.94
C ALA A 70 -3.79 -11.68 -3.09
N CYS A 71 -4.11 -11.63 -1.80
CA CYS A 71 -3.96 -12.78 -0.92
C CYS A 71 -5.20 -13.68 -1.00
N GLY A 72 -5.03 -14.97 -1.34
CA GLY A 72 -6.15 -15.91 -1.36
C GLY A 72 -6.70 -16.31 0.01
N HIS A 73 -6.00 -15.95 1.11
CA HIS A 73 -6.38 -16.32 2.47
C HIS A 73 -7.08 -15.18 3.22
N CYS A 74 -6.42 -14.04 3.43
CA CYS A 74 -7.03 -12.89 4.09
C CYS A 74 -7.71 -11.89 3.13
N LEU A 75 -7.70 -12.19 1.82
CA LEU A 75 -8.36 -11.41 0.77
C LEU A 75 -7.86 -9.96 0.66
N LEU A 76 -6.66 -9.67 1.17
CA LEU A 76 -6.03 -8.36 1.02
C LEU A 76 -5.52 -8.14 -0.40
N VAL A 77 -5.78 -6.96 -0.95
CA VAL A 77 -5.27 -6.50 -2.25
C VAL A 77 -4.16 -5.47 -2.04
N TYR A 78 -3.03 -5.74 -2.68
CA TYR A 78 -1.97 -4.78 -2.92
C TYR A 78 -2.13 -4.22 -4.31
N ASP A 79 -2.09 -2.91 -4.44
CA ASP A 79 -2.17 -2.22 -5.72
C ASP A 79 -0.82 -1.60 -6.12
N ASP A 80 -0.87 -0.86 -7.23
CA ASP A 80 0.22 -0.12 -7.84
C ASP A 80 0.82 1.01 -6.98
N PHE A 81 0.25 1.29 -5.80
CA PHE A 81 0.82 2.18 -4.79
C PHE A 81 1.53 1.44 -3.66
N SER A 82 1.64 0.11 -3.71
CA SER A 82 2.30 -0.68 -2.64
C SER A 82 3.84 -0.60 -2.64
N GLY A 83 4.44 0.11 -3.60
CA GLY A 83 5.88 0.43 -3.69
C GLY A 83 6.84 -0.73 -4.00
N GLU A 84 8.15 -0.53 -3.79
CA GLU A 84 9.20 -1.57 -3.99
C GLU A 84 8.91 -2.85 -3.18
N LYS A 85 8.18 -2.68 -2.09
CA LYS A 85 7.66 -3.72 -1.22
C LYS A 85 6.22 -4.10 -1.55
N ARG A 86 5.98 -4.38 -2.84
CA ARG A 86 5.06 -5.47 -3.24
C ARG A 86 5.19 -6.71 -2.31
N THR A 87 6.28 -6.83 -1.55
CA THR A 87 6.61 -7.80 -0.52
C THR A 87 7.13 -7.16 0.81
N MET A 88 6.48 -7.42 1.97
CA MET A 88 7.09 -7.85 3.26
C MET A 88 7.10 -7.02 4.58
N ASP A 89 6.86 -5.70 4.69
CA ASP A 89 7.07 -5.00 6.02
C ASP A 89 5.84 -4.30 6.62
N GLY A 90 4.65 -4.52 6.08
CA GLY A 90 3.49 -3.72 6.46
C GLY A 90 3.54 -2.30 5.89
N ASP A 91 2.52 -1.51 6.21
CA ASP A 91 2.14 -0.30 5.47
C ASP A 91 3.26 0.76 5.31
N GLU A 92 4.34 0.68 6.09
CA GLU A 92 5.44 1.66 6.16
C GLU A 92 6.17 1.95 4.83
N ARG A 93 5.92 1.18 3.76
CA ARG A 93 6.48 1.43 2.42
C ARG A 93 5.46 1.61 1.30
N SER A 94 4.17 1.70 1.63
CA SER A 94 3.14 2.09 0.65
C SER A 94 3.29 3.57 0.29
N PHE A 95 3.04 3.89 -0.98
CA PHE A 95 2.93 5.23 -1.50
C PHE A 95 1.52 5.77 -1.27
N CYS A 96 1.44 7.06 -0.99
CA CYS A 96 0.18 7.75 -0.80
C CYS A 96 -0.53 7.93 -2.14
N LYS A 97 -1.74 7.37 -2.28
CA LYS A 97 -2.60 7.50 -3.47
C LYS A 97 -2.99 8.95 -3.82
N VAL A 98 -2.75 9.91 -2.92
CA VAL A 98 -3.12 11.32 -3.09
C VAL A 98 -1.94 12.20 -3.50
N CYS A 99 -0.74 11.93 -3.00
CA CYS A 99 0.43 12.79 -3.25
C CYS A 99 1.68 12.05 -3.71
N ASN A 100 1.57 10.73 -3.92
CA ASN A 100 2.65 9.81 -4.24
C ASN A 100 3.87 9.90 -3.31
N SER A 101 3.68 10.33 -2.07
CA SER A 101 4.75 10.30 -1.08
C SER A 101 4.86 8.89 -0.54
N ALA A 102 6.08 8.35 -0.48
CA ALA A 102 6.38 7.18 0.33
C ALA A 102 6.04 7.43 1.80
N GLY A 103 5.79 6.35 2.55
CA GLY A 103 5.63 6.39 4.00
C GLY A 103 4.20 6.66 4.46
N VAL A 104 3.21 6.08 3.77
CA VAL A 104 1.94 5.79 4.44
C VAL A 104 2.25 4.86 5.62
N SER A 105 1.73 5.15 6.80
CA SER A 105 2.07 4.36 7.99
C SER A 105 0.95 4.46 9.00
N TYR A 106 0.90 3.54 9.97
CA TYR A 106 -0.07 3.64 11.05
C TYR A 106 -0.04 5.02 11.69
N ILE A 107 -1.22 5.53 12.05
CA ILE A 107 -1.40 6.81 12.75
C ILE A 107 -0.74 6.82 14.15
N GLY A 108 -0.07 5.72 14.54
CA GLY A 108 0.45 5.52 15.88
C GLY A 108 1.53 6.52 16.34
N PRO A 109 2.82 6.28 16.11
CA PRO A 109 3.89 7.15 16.61
C PRO A 109 3.95 8.45 15.83
N MET A 110 3.14 9.41 16.23
CA MET A 110 3.17 10.76 15.70
C MET A 110 4.05 11.66 16.57
N SER A 111 4.79 12.55 15.91
CA SER A 111 5.40 13.71 16.56
C SER A 111 4.31 14.53 17.26
N SER A 112 4.68 15.18 18.38
CA SER A 112 3.82 16.19 18.99
C SER A 112 3.37 17.23 17.95
N GLY A 113 2.06 17.41 17.79
CA GLY A 113 1.46 18.37 16.85
C GLY A 113 1.03 17.79 15.50
N ASP A 114 1.50 16.61 15.07
CA ASP A 114 1.01 16.02 13.81
C ASP A 114 -0.40 15.44 13.97
N MET A 115 -0.71 14.86 15.13
CA MET A 115 -2.07 14.39 15.43
C MET A 115 -3.10 15.53 15.37
N GLU A 116 -2.76 16.72 15.88
CA GLU A 116 -3.63 17.89 15.83
C GLU A 116 -3.94 18.30 14.38
N LYS A 117 -2.94 18.25 13.49
CA LYS A 117 -3.16 18.53 12.05
C LYS A 117 -4.04 17.47 11.39
N PHE A 118 -3.86 16.19 11.76
CA PHE A 118 -4.72 15.11 11.26
C PHE A 118 -6.18 15.29 11.72
N GLN A 119 -6.38 15.62 13.00
CA GLN A 119 -7.68 15.94 13.56
C GLN A 119 -8.31 17.15 12.86
N GLU A 120 -7.57 18.25 12.70
CA GLU A 120 -8.05 19.47 12.06
C GLU A 120 -8.48 19.23 10.61
N ARG A 121 -7.64 18.56 9.81
CA ARG A 121 -7.90 18.29 8.40
C ARG A 121 -8.99 17.24 8.17
N ASN A 122 -9.14 16.29 9.08
CA ASN A 122 -10.08 15.19 8.98
C ASN A 122 -11.16 15.27 10.07
N LYS A 123 -11.58 16.48 10.44
CA LYS A 123 -12.53 16.73 11.54
C LYS A 123 -13.84 15.94 11.44
N HIS A 124 -14.28 15.66 10.21
CA HIS A 124 -15.49 14.88 9.93
C HIS A 124 -15.33 13.38 10.23
N LEU A 125 -14.10 12.87 10.29
CA LEU A 125 -13.77 11.47 10.57
C LEU A 125 -13.41 11.21 12.04
N ILE A 126 -13.19 12.25 12.85
CA ILE A 126 -12.75 12.11 14.24
C ILE A 126 -13.69 11.16 15.00
N GLU A 127 -15.01 11.38 14.93
CA GLU A 127 -15.98 10.53 15.65
C GLU A 127 -16.03 9.07 15.18
N GLN A 128 -15.51 8.79 13.98
CA GLN A 128 -15.54 7.47 13.36
C GLN A 128 -14.25 6.69 13.59
N ILE A 129 -13.11 7.39 13.69
CA ILE A 129 -11.79 6.78 13.77
C ILE A 129 -11.24 6.97 15.18
N GLU A 130 -11.17 5.88 15.95
CA GLU A 130 -10.65 5.94 17.34
C GLU A 130 -9.25 6.53 17.40
N CYS A 131 -8.34 6.19 16.47
CA CYS A 131 -6.96 6.72 16.48
C CYS A 131 -6.90 8.26 16.37
N LEU A 132 -7.91 8.90 15.77
CA LEU A 132 -8.00 10.36 15.70
C LEU A 132 -8.59 10.97 16.98
N ARG A 133 -9.31 10.21 17.79
CA ARG A 133 -9.86 10.65 19.10
C ARG A 133 -8.96 10.34 20.26
N CYS A 134 -8.21 9.25 20.14
CA CYS A 134 -7.45 8.68 21.23
C CYS A 134 -6.32 9.63 21.61
N LYS A 135 -6.25 9.99 22.90
CA LYS A 135 -5.12 10.75 23.45
C LYS A 135 -3.90 9.89 23.74
N ARG A 136 -3.96 8.58 23.45
CA ARG A 136 -2.81 7.68 23.55
C ARG A 136 -1.84 8.11 22.44
N ASN A 137 -0.57 8.27 22.80
CA ASN A 137 0.51 8.49 21.85
C ASN A 137 1.29 7.17 21.70
N PRO A 138 0.81 6.24 20.87
CA PRO A 138 1.43 4.94 20.72
C PRO A 138 2.88 5.07 20.17
N MET A 139 3.85 4.50 20.86
CA MET A 139 5.26 4.48 20.47
C MET A 139 5.55 3.28 19.53
N GLY A 140 5.38 3.49 18.24
CA GLY A 140 5.80 2.54 17.21
C GLY A 140 4.62 1.85 16.53
N ILE A 141 4.91 1.09 15.48
CA ILE A 141 3.91 0.28 14.76
C ILE A 141 3.14 -0.66 15.70
N TRP A 142 3.82 -1.19 16.72
CA TRP A 142 3.27 -2.13 17.70
C TRP A 142 2.25 -1.53 18.66
N ASP A 143 2.22 -0.21 18.85
CA ASP A 143 1.36 0.40 19.88
C ASP A 143 -0.02 0.79 19.31
N CYS A 144 -0.17 0.84 17.97
CA CYS A 144 -1.48 0.87 17.32
C CYS A 144 -2.13 -0.51 17.18
N VAL A 145 -1.33 -1.59 17.18
CA VAL A 145 -1.81 -2.99 17.15
C VAL A 145 -2.74 -3.32 18.32
N PRO A 146 -2.49 -2.90 19.59
CA PRO A 146 -3.38 -3.12 20.73
C PRO A 146 -4.52 -2.09 20.86
N CYS A 147 -4.75 -1.22 19.87
CA CYS A 147 -5.98 -0.42 19.85
C CYS A 147 -7.19 -1.37 19.67
N ASP A 148 -8.21 -1.34 20.52
CA ASP A 148 -9.30 -2.34 20.42
C ASP A 148 -10.27 -2.10 19.23
N THR A 149 -10.05 -1.04 18.46
CA THR A 149 -10.78 -0.76 17.21
C THR A 149 -10.50 -1.81 16.14
N ASP A 150 -11.58 -2.35 15.57
CA ASP A 150 -11.59 -3.25 14.42
C ASP A 150 -10.89 -2.64 13.19
N ILE A 151 -10.99 -1.32 13.03
CA ILE A 151 -10.41 -0.59 11.91
C ILE A 151 -9.08 0.01 12.33
N LYS A 152 -8.00 -0.54 11.79
CA LYS A 152 -6.67 0.05 11.91
C LYS A 152 -6.43 0.97 10.72
N VAL A 153 -6.10 2.23 11.01
CA VAL A 153 -5.90 3.26 9.99
C VAL A 153 -4.44 3.58 9.79
N THR A 154 -4.09 3.82 8.54
CA THR A 154 -2.79 4.33 8.14
C THR A 154 -2.94 5.67 7.45
N ALA A 155 -1.86 6.43 7.37
CA ALA A 155 -1.93 7.80 6.93
C ALA A 155 -0.63 8.29 6.31
N CYS A 156 -0.77 9.24 5.39
CA CYS A 156 0.34 9.96 4.80
C CYS A 156 0.62 11.23 5.60
N ARG A 157 1.81 11.35 6.19
CA ARG A 157 2.20 12.54 6.98
C ARG A 157 2.39 13.81 6.13
N ARG A 158 2.52 13.67 4.80
CA ARG A 158 2.74 14.81 3.89
C ARG A 158 1.44 15.53 3.54
N CYS A 159 0.41 14.79 3.13
CA CYS A 159 -0.88 15.35 2.72
C CYS A 159 -2.00 15.15 3.74
N TYR A 160 -1.72 14.41 4.82
CA TYR A 160 -2.65 14.09 5.90
C TYR A 160 -3.87 13.25 5.48
N SER A 161 -3.73 12.52 4.37
CA SER A 161 -4.74 11.55 3.92
C SER A 161 -4.72 10.30 4.78
N ILE A 162 -5.90 9.73 5.00
CA ILE A 162 -6.12 8.58 5.89
C ILE A 162 -6.66 7.41 5.07
N TYR A 163 -6.21 6.21 5.39
CA TYR A 163 -6.56 4.97 4.72
C TYR A 163 -6.94 3.88 5.71
N ALA A 164 -7.74 2.92 5.26
CA ALA A 164 -8.05 1.69 5.99
C ALA A 164 -8.05 0.49 5.04
N GLN A 165 -7.65 -0.68 5.56
CA GLN A 165 -7.73 -1.95 4.84
C GLN A 165 -9.08 -2.62 5.09
N MET A 166 -10.04 -2.40 4.20
CA MET A 166 -11.43 -2.83 4.41
C MET A 166 -12.11 -3.30 3.11
N PRO A 167 -13.14 -4.16 3.21
CA PRO A 167 -13.96 -4.50 2.06
C PRO A 167 -14.86 -3.33 1.66
N VAL A 168 -15.17 -3.23 0.36
CA VAL A 168 -16.03 -2.16 -0.19
C VAL A 168 -17.17 -2.78 -0.98
N ASN A 169 -18.39 -2.28 -0.74
CA ASN A 169 -19.60 -2.64 -1.49
C ASN A 169 -19.84 -4.15 -1.63
N GLY A 170 -19.61 -4.90 -0.55
CA GLY A 170 -19.83 -6.35 -0.53
C GLY A 170 -18.75 -7.18 -1.24
N SER A 171 -17.68 -6.56 -1.75
CA SER A 171 -16.50 -7.29 -2.20
C SER A 171 -15.94 -8.11 -1.04
N ARG A 172 -15.49 -9.32 -1.36
CA ARG A 172 -14.76 -10.17 -0.41
C ARG A 172 -13.33 -9.70 -0.19
N TYR A 173 -12.80 -8.91 -1.12
CA TYR A 173 -11.45 -8.37 -1.06
C TYR A 173 -11.39 -7.13 -0.18
N ARG A 174 -10.25 -6.96 0.49
CA ARG A 174 -9.93 -5.79 1.31
C ARG A 174 -8.94 -4.92 0.55
N PHE A 175 -9.28 -3.65 0.41
CA PHE A 175 -8.51 -2.67 -0.32
C PHE A 175 -7.98 -1.60 0.63
N GLN A 176 -6.91 -0.93 0.23
CA GLN A 176 -6.48 0.30 0.91
C GLN A 176 -7.42 1.44 0.51
N VAL A 177 -8.53 1.57 1.23
CA VAL A 177 -9.56 2.56 0.96
C VAL A 177 -9.14 3.90 1.55
N GLN A 178 -9.19 4.96 0.74
CA GLN A 178 -9.00 6.31 1.25
C GLN A 178 -10.27 6.78 2.00
N LEU A 179 -10.08 7.22 3.24
CA LEU A 179 -11.17 7.72 4.10
C LEU A 179 -11.30 9.24 4.08
N SER A 180 -10.22 9.97 3.79
CA SER A 180 -10.21 11.43 3.73
C SER A 180 -10.73 11.96 2.39
N ASP A 181 -11.28 13.18 2.36
CA ASP A 181 -11.90 13.81 1.17
C ASP A 181 -10.90 14.26 0.07
N ASN A 182 -9.67 13.76 0.05
CA ASN A 182 -8.71 14.13 -0.99
C ASN A 182 -8.97 13.37 -2.30
N THR A 183 -8.56 13.94 -3.42
CA THR A 183 -8.63 13.25 -4.72
C THR A 183 -7.46 12.28 -4.88
N ILE A 184 -7.76 11.03 -5.24
CA ILE A 184 -6.76 10.04 -5.65
C ILE A 184 -6.15 10.47 -6.98
N ILE A 185 -4.83 10.33 -7.13
CA ILE A 185 -4.17 10.54 -8.41
C ILE A 185 -4.48 9.36 -9.34
N LYS A 186 -4.70 9.66 -10.62
CA LYS A 186 -5.18 8.66 -11.58
C LYS A 186 -4.10 7.66 -12.01
N GLU A 187 -2.83 8.03 -11.87
CA GLU A 187 -1.70 7.20 -12.23
C GLU A 187 -0.70 7.19 -11.07
N SER A 188 -0.25 6.01 -10.65
CA SER A 188 0.93 5.85 -9.80
C SER A 188 2.18 6.14 -10.65
N PRO A 189 2.96 7.21 -10.40
CA PRO A 189 4.26 7.38 -11.02
C PRO A 189 5.14 6.16 -10.80
N ASP A 190 5.01 5.52 -9.64
CA ASP A 190 5.83 4.39 -9.25
C ASP A 190 5.44 3.05 -9.90
N SER A 191 4.24 2.96 -10.49
CA SER A 191 3.87 1.84 -11.36
C SER A 191 4.85 1.70 -12.53
N LYS A 192 5.22 2.83 -13.14
CA LYS A 192 6.18 2.92 -14.25
C LYS A 192 7.61 2.73 -13.75
N TRP A 193 7.91 3.23 -12.56
CA TRP A 193 9.22 3.12 -11.91
C TRP A 193 9.49 1.80 -11.16
N GLY A 194 8.52 0.87 -11.17
CA GLY A 194 8.87 -0.55 -11.13
C GLY A 194 9.95 -0.88 -12.16
N VAL A 195 10.07 -0.09 -13.23
CA VAL A 195 11.22 0.05 -14.13
C VAL A 195 12.02 1.32 -13.78
N PHE A 196 12.91 1.29 -12.78
CA PHE A 196 13.97 2.30 -12.70
C PHE A 196 15.27 1.73 -13.28
N GLU A 197 15.65 2.30 -14.42
CA GLU A 197 17.06 2.49 -14.78
C GLU A 197 17.67 3.44 -13.74
N PHE A 198 18.81 3.05 -13.16
CA PHE A 198 19.54 3.91 -12.23
C PHE A 198 20.33 4.96 -13.04
N GLU A 199 20.26 6.24 -12.65
CA GLU A 199 21.38 7.18 -12.82
C GLU A 199 22.46 6.91 -11.76
#